data_AF-A0A455U9C3-F1
#
_entry.id   AF-A0A455U9C3-F1
#
_cell.length_a   1.000
_cell.length_b   1.000
_cell.length_c   1.000
_cell.angle_alpha   90.00
_cell.angle_beta   90.00
_cell.angle_gamma   90.00
#
_symmetry.space_group_name_H-M   'P 1'
#
loop_
_entity.id
_entity.type
_entity.pdbx_description
1 polymer ?
#
loop_
_entity_poly.entity_id
_entity_poly.type
_entity_poly.pdbx_seq_one_letter_code
_entity_poly.pdbx_strand_id
1 'polypeptide(L)'
;MADNGVNKGRRRFLVGATSVVGAVGAVGVAVPFVASWQPSARARAAGAPVQADISKLEPGQRMTVEWRGRPIWIIHRTPEMIERTESLSDEQLADPNSEVPQQPAYIEGELRSIRPEIGVLIGICTHLGCSPLFRPEPDAEGVGVENWPGASLPLPRFSL
;
A
#
# COMPACT_ATOMS: atom_id res chain seq x y z
N MET A 1 -58.69 -40.43 -30.93
CA MET A 1 -57.41 -40.52 -30.18
C MET A 1 -56.77 -39.16 -30.18
N ALA A 2 -56.74 -38.46 -29.04
CA ALA A 2 -55.85 -37.33 -28.87
C ALA A 2 -54.41 -37.86 -28.91
N ASP A 3 -53.56 -37.27 -29.75
CA ASP A 3 -52.15 -37.64 -29.87
C ASP A 3 -51.44 -37.33 -28.54
N ASN A 4 -51.26 -38.36 -27.70
CA ASN A 4 -50.57 -38.28 -26.40
C ASN A 4 -49.04 -38.33 -26.56
N GLY A 5 -48.51 -37.79 -27.66
CA GLY A 5 -47.09 -37.67 -27.90
C GLY A 5 -46.49 -36.45 -27.18
N VAL A 6 -45.58 -36.68 -26.23
CA VAL A 6 -44.84 -35.59 -25.57
C VAL A 6 -44.13 -34.73 -26.62
N ASN A 7 -44.51 -33.46 -26.74
CA ASN A 7 -43.85 -32.52 -27.67
C ASN A 7 -42.43 -32.18 -27.17
N LYS A 8 -41.44 -32.93 -27.69
CA LYS A 8 -40.02 -32.80 -27.34
C LYS A 8 -39.45 -31.42 -27.68
N GLY A 9 -39.99 -30.73 -28.69
CA GLY A 9 -39.58 -29.37 -29.08
C GLY A 9 -39.96 -28.34 -28.00
N ARG A 10 -41.24 -28.32 -27.60
CA ARG A 10 -41.74 -27.45 -26.52
C ARG A 10 -41.04 -27.73 -25.19
N ARG A 11 -40.79 -29.00 -24.87
CA ARG A 11 -40.05 -29.38 -23.66
C ARG A 11 -38.62 -28.82 -23.66
N ARG A 12 -37.86 -29.00 -24.76
CA ARG A 12 -36.49 -28.47 -24.86
C ARG A 12 -36.46 -26.95 -24.81
N PHE A 13 -37.43 -26.29 -25.44
CA PHE A 13 -37.56 -24.84 -25.39
C PHE A 13 -37.79 -24.34 -23.95
N LEU A 14 -38.75 -24.93 -23.22
CA LEU A 14 -39.06 -24.53 -21.84
C LEU A 14 -37.87 -24.79 -20.90
N VAL A 15 -37.17 -25.91 -21.05
CA VAL A 15 -35.95 -26.20 -20.27
C VAL A 15 -34.86 -25.19 -20.58
N GLY A 16 -34.56 -24.94 -21.85
CA GLY A 16 -33.55 -23.96 -22.26
C GLY A 16 -33.87 -22.55 -21.77
N ALA A 17 -35.12 -22.10 -21.93
CA ALA A 17 -35.56 -20.79 -21.47
C ALA A 17 -35.44 -20.65 -19.94
N THR A 18 -35.89 -21.66 -19.19
CA THR A 18 -35.80 -21.65 -17.72
C THR A 18 -34.35 -21.67 -17.24
N SER A 19 -33.49 -22.46 -17.88
CA SER A 19 -32.06 -22.51 -17.56
C SER A 19 -31.36 -21.17 -17.84
N VAL A 20 -31.66 -20.51 -18.96
CA VAL A 20 -31.10 -19.19 -19.28
C VAL A 20 -31.54 -18.14 -18.27
N VAL A 21 -32.84 -18.07 -17.97
CA VAL A 21 -33.37 -17.12 -16.98
C VAL A 21 -32.78 -17.38 -15.60
N GLY A 22 -32.67 -18.65 -15.20
CA GLY A 22 -32.05 -19.04 -13.93
C GLY A 22 -30.57 -18.64 -13.86
N ALA A 23 -29.81 -18.84 -14.93
CA ALA A 23 -28.41 -18.42 -15.00
C ALA A 23 -28.25 -16.90 -14.91
N VAL A 24 -29.08 -16.13 -15.63
CA VAL A 24 -29.09 -14.66 -15.55
C VAL A 24 -29.45 -14.19 -14.14
N GLY A 25 -30.44 -14.79 -13.50
CA GLY A 25 -30.81 -14.49 -12.13
C GLY A 25 -29.68 -14.77 -11.14
N ALA A 26 -29.00 -15.92 -11.28
CA ALA A 26 -27.86 -16.27 -10.44
C ALA A 26 -26.70 -15.27 -10.58
N VAL A 27 -26.35 -14.87 -11.80
CA VAL A 27 -25.35 -13.83 -12.06
C VAL A 27 -25.80 -12.48 -11.47
N GLY A 28 -27.08 -12.14 -11.63
CA GLY A 28 -27.67 -10.91 -11.11
C GLY A 28 -27.59 -10.78 -9.58
N VAL A 29 -27.54 -11.89 -8.84
CA VAL A 29 -27.33 -11.90 -7.38
C VAL A 29 -25.85 -11.99 -7.01
N ALA A 30 -25.08 -12.84 -7.71
CA ALA A 30 -23.68 -13.08 -7.40
C ALA A 30 -22.82 -11.82 -7.59
N VAL A 31 -23.06 -11.05 -8.65
CA VAL A 31 -22.29 -9.83 -8.96
C VAL A 31 -22.37 -8.78 -7.86
N PRO A 32 -23.56 -8.29 -7.43
CA PRO A 32 -23.65 -7.31 -6.35
C PRO A 32 -23.21 -7.89 -5.00
N PHE A 33 -23.38 -9.20 -4.77
CA PHE A 33 -22.89 -9.85 -3.56
C PHE A 33 -21.36 -9.77 -3.47
N VAL A 34 -20.63 -10.12 -4.54
CA VAL A 34 -19.16 -9.97 -4.57
C VAL A 34 -18.76 -8.50 -4.53
N ALA A 35 -19.48 -7.63 -5.25
CA ALA A 35 -19.21 -6.19 -5.22
C ALA A 35 -19.38 -5.58 -3.82
N SER A 36 -20.20 -6.17 -2.95
CA SER A 36 -20.40 -5.72 -1.56
C SER A 36 -19.14 -5.83 -0.69
N TRP A 37 -18.16 -6.66 -1.09
CA TRP A 37 -16.86 -6.76 -0.42
C TRP A 37 -15.90 -5.62 -0.79
N GLN A 38 -16.22 -4.81 -1.81
CA GLN A 38 -15.40 -3.67 -2.16
C GLN A 38 -15.48 -2.56 -1.09
N PRO A 39 -14.46 -1.68 -0.99
CA PRO A 39 -14.48 -0.58 -0.04
C PRO A 39 -15.73 0.28 -0.18
N SER A 40 -16.39 0.56 0.95
CA SER A 40 -17.60 1.37 1.01
C SER A 40 -17.36 2.84 0.59
N ALA A 41 -18.41 3.57 0.27
CA ALA A 41 -18.31 4.99 -0.06
C ALA A 41 -17.67 5.80 1.08
N ARG A 42 -17.94 5.45 2.34
CA ARG A 42 -17.30 6.07 3.52
C ARG A 42 -15.79 5.82 3.54
N ALA A 43 -15.35 4.59 3.24
CA ALA A 43 -13.94 4.23 3.17
C ALA A 43 -13.22 4.95 2.02
N ARG A 44 -13.89 5.15 0.87
CA ARG A 44 -13.34 5.95 -0.24
C ARG A 44 -13.27 7.45 0.11
N ALA A 45 -14.30 7.98 0.78
CA ALA A 45 -14.34 9.39 1.20
C ALA A 45 -13.29 9.71 2.28
N ALA A 46 -12.97 8.75 3.15
CA ALA A 46 -11.87 8.87 4.12
C ALA A 46 -10.47 8.96 3.47
N GLY A 47 -10.38 8.84 2.14
CA GLY A 47 -9.16 9.08 1.36
C GLY A 47 -8.88 10.51 0.96
N ALA A 48 -9.65 11.48 1.48
CA ALA A 48 -9.38 12.90 1.24
C ALA A 48 -7.94 13.29 1.63
N PRO A 49 -7.36 14.32 0.99
CA PRO A 49 -6.05 14.84 1.36
C PRO A 49 -6.04 15.33 2.80
N VAL A 50 -5.02 14.97 3.57
CA VAL A 50 -4.79 15.47 4.92
C VAL A 50 -3.67 16.50 4.87
N GLN A 51 -3.88 17.65 5.48
CA GLN A 51 -2.84 18.66 5.67
C GLN A 51 -2.26 18.53 7.08
N ALA A 52 -0.94 18.43 7.17
CA ALA A 52 -0.22 18.37 8.43
C ALA A 52 0.70 19.59 8.54
N ASP A 53 0.58 20.32 9.64
CA ASP A 53 1.50 21.41 9.95
C ASP A 53 2.80 20.84 10.54
N ILE A 54 3.91 21.12 9.86
CA ILE A 54 5.25 20.66 10.23
C ILE A 54 6.09 21.74 10.91
N SER A 55 5.53 22.93 11.17
CA SER A 55 6.25 24.09 11.71
C SER A 55 6.94 23.84 13.04
N LYS A 56 6.45 22.88 13.82
CA LYS A 56 6.97 22.49 15.15
C LYS A 56 7.83 21.23 15.12
N LEU A 57 8.12 20.69 13.94
CA LEU A 57 8.89 19.47 13.80
C LEU A 57 10.39 19.82 13.86
N GLU A 58 11.04 19.45 14.95
CA GLU A 58 12.47 19.69 15.14
C GLU A 58 13.33 18.68 14.36
N PRO A 59 14.58 19.04 13.97
CA PRO A 59 15.51 18.10 13.34
C PRO A 59 15.72 16.84 14.19
N GLY A 60 15.74 15.68 13.54
CA GLY A 60 15.80 14.35 14.15
C GLY A 60 14.46 13.81 14.64
N GLN A 61 13.40 14.63 14.68
CA GLN A 61 12.09 14.17 15.13
C GLN A 61 11.25 13.56 14.00
N ARG A 62 10.33 12.70 14.42
CA ARG A 62 9.31 12.09 13.58
C ARG A 62 7.91 12.42 14.11
N MET A 63 7.08 12.94 13.22
CA MET A 63 5.64 13.07 13.41
C MET A 63 4.92 11.90 12.75
N THR A 64 3.82 11.43 13.36
CA THR A 64 2.91 10.45 12.75
C THR A 64 1.58 11.10 12.48
N VAL A 65 1.09 10.99 11.25
CA VAL A 65 -0.22 11.46 10.83
C VAL A 65 -1.00 10.28 10.26
N GLU A 66 -2.27 10.16 10.59
CA GLU A 66 -3.10 9.10 10.02
C GLU A 66 -3.65 9.53 8.65
N TRP A 67 -3.45 8.72 7.62
CA TRP A 67 -4.08 8.90 6.31
C TRP A 67 -4.57 7.57 5.74
N ARG A 68 -5.87 7.49 5.41
CA ARG A 68 -6.52 6.27 4.92
C ARG A 68 -6.35 5.07 5.86
N GLY A 69 -6.37 5.29 7.18
CA GLY A 69 -6.13 4.26 8.19
C GLY A 69 -4.69 3.75 8.23
N ARG A 70 -3.75 4.45 7.58
CA ARG A 70 -2.32 4.09 7.53
C ARG A 70 -1.50 5.17 8.24
N PRO A 71 -0.48 4.81 9.02
CA PRO A 71 0.43 5.78 9.60
C PRO A 71 1.33 6.37 8.51
N ILE A 72 1.32 7.70 8.39
CA ILE A 72 2.25 8.47 7.56
C ILE A 72 3.28 9.08 8.48
N TRP A 73 4.54 8.80 8.20
CA TRP A 73 5.66 9.38 8.92
C TRP A 73 6.15 10.61 8.19
N ILE A 74 6.28 11.70 8.94
CA ILE A 74 6.94 12.93 8.49
C ILE A 74 8.16 13.11 9.37
N ILE A 75 9.34 13.14 8.75
CA ILE A 75 10.61 13.10 9.45
C ILE A 75 11.41 14.30 9.03
N HIS A 76 11.87 15.06 10.02
CA HIS A 76 12.82 16.14 9.79
C HIS A 76 14.21 15.56 9.97
N ARG A 77 14.91 15.31 8.86
CA ARG A 77 16.26 14.75 8.86
C ARG A 77 17.26 15.81 9.30
N THR A 78 18.24 15.40 10.11
CA THR A 78 19.39 16.27 10.38
C THR A 78 20.36 16.22 9.20
N PRO A 79 21.29 17.20 9.07
CA PRO A 79 22.32 17.17 8.03
C PRO A 79 23.13 15.86 8.04
N GLU A 80 23.44 15.34 9.23
CA GLU A 80 24.18 14.09 9.40
C GLU A 80 23.37 12.89 8.91
N MET A 81 22.05 12.88 9.10
CA MET A 81 21.19 11.81 8.57
C MET A 81 21.15 11.81 7.05
N ILE A 82 21.17 12.99 6.43
CA ILE A 82 21.18 13.13 4.96
C ILE A 82 22.51 12.61 4.42
N GLU A 83 23.63 13.11 4.94
CA GLU A 83 24.97 12.71 4.53
C GLU A 83 25.17 11.19 4.70
N ARG A 84 24.72 10.61 5.82
CA ARG A 84 24.79 9.16 6.01
C ARG A 84 23.97 8.40 4.98
N THR A 85 22.78 8.87 4.64
CA THR A 85 21.91 8.21 3.65
C THR A 85 22.54 8.19 2.27
N GLU A 86 23.14 9.32 1.85
CA GLU A 86 23.84 9.44 0.57
C GLU A 86 25.19 8.69 0.55
N SER A 87 25.78 8.43 1.72
CA SER A 87 27.02 7.64 1.84
C SER A 87 26.82 6.12 1.78
N LEU A 88 25.56 5.64 1.78
CA LEU A 88 25.27 4.21 1.72
C LEU A 88 25.63 3.63 0.35
N SER A 89 26.22 2.44 0.33
CA SER A 89 26.51 1.78 -0.94
C SER A 89 25.24 1.11 -1.51
N ASP A 90 25.12 1.10 -2.83
CA ASP A 90 24.00 0.45 -3.54
C ASP A 90 23.81 -1.02 -3.13
N GLU A 91 24.89 -1.70 -2.75
CA GLU A 91 24.89 -3.10 -2.31
C GLU A 91 24.17 -3.30 -0.98
N GLN A 92 24.14 -2.27 -0.12
CA GLN A 92 23.45 -2.30 1.17
C GLN A 92 21.94 -2.09 1.00
N LEU A 93 21.50 -1.45 -0.09
CA LEU A 93 20.12 -1.07 -0.30
C LEU A 93 19.36 -2.13 -1.08
N ALA A 94 18.12 -2.43 -0.66
CA ALA A 94 17.25 -3.32 -1.42
C ALA A 94 16.79 -2.70 -2.76
N ASP A 95 16.68 -1.37 -2.79
CA ASP A 95 16.22 -0.58 -3.92
C ASP A 95 16.96 0.77 -3.90
N PRO A 96 18.20 0.84 -4.44
CA PRO A 96 18.99 2.08 -4.48
C PRO A 96 18.40 3.09 -5.47
N ASN A 97 18.01 2.61 -6.66
CA ASN A 97 17.58 3.45 -7.77
C ASN A 97 16.09 3.86 -7.72
N SER A 98 15.32 3.38 -6.74
CA SER A 98 13.88 3.63 -6.66
C SER A 98 13.10 3.18 -7.90
N GLU A 99 13.47 2.03 -8.46
CA GLU A 99 12.86 1.53 -9.70
C GLU A 99 11.44 0.99 -9.49
N VAL A 100 11.10 0.65 -8.24
CA VAL A 100 9.76 0.15 -7.91
C VAL A 100 8.76 1.31 -7.91
N PRO A 101 7.61 1.21 -8.62
CA PRO A 101 6.64 2.29 -8.74
C PRO A 101 5.80 2.47 -7.45
N GLN A 102 6.46 2.83 -6.34
CA GLN A 102 5.85 3.10 -5.04
C GLN A 102 5.69 4.60 -4.77
N GLN A 103 6.50 5.42 -5.44
CA GLN A 103 6.58 6.86 -5.23
C GLN A 103 5.97 7.66 -6.39
N PRO A 104 5.55 8.91 -6.16
CA PRO A 104 5.07 9.77 -7.23
C PRO A 104 6.16 10.06 -8.27
N ALA A 105 5.77 10.23 -9.54
CA ALA A 105 6.70 10.46 -10.65
C ALA A 105 7.54 11.75 -10.54
N TYR A 106 7.18 12.68 -9.65
CA TYR A 106 7.95 13.91 -9.41
C TYR A 106 9.00 13.75 -8.29
N ILE A 107 9.10 12.57 -7.68
CA ILE A 107 10.08 12.24 -6.65
C ILE A 107 11.09 11.27 -7.24
N GLU A 108 12.33 11.73 -7.32
CA GLU A 108 13.48 10.97 -7.83
C GLU A 108 14.66 11.15 -6.88
N GLY A 109 15.71 10.33 -7.05
CA GLY A 109 16.94 10.38 -6.26
C GLY A 109 16.88 9.62 -4.93
N GLU A 110 18.04 9.53 -4.28
CA GLU A 110 18.31 8.66 -3.12
C GLU A 110 17.45 9.01 -1.89
N LEU A 111 17.23 10.30 -1.64
CA LEU A 111 16.47 10.78 -0.47
C LEU A 111 14.95 10.66 -0.62
N ARG A 112 14.46 10.43 -1.85
CA ARG A 112 13.04 10.30 -2.20
C ARG A 112 12.18 11.43 -1.63
N SER A 113 12.65 12.68 -1.74
CA SER A 113 11.99 13.84 -1.16
C SER A 113 12.15 15.09 -2.01
N ILE A 114 11.13 15.95 -2.05
CA ILE A 114 11.21 17.29 -2.68
C ILE A 114 12.22 18.17 -1.93
N ARG A 115 12.20 18.06 -0.60
CA ARG A 115 13.06 18.79 0.33
C ARG A 115 13.91 17.78 1.09
N PRO A 116 15.25 17.78 0.94
CA PRO A 116 16.15 16.80 1.56
C PRO A 116 15.91 16.60 3.06
N GLU A 117 15.61 17.69 3.76
CA GLU A 117 15.37 17.71 5.19
C GLU A 117 14.02 17.11 5.60
N ILE A 118 13.05 16.96 4.70
CA ILE A 118 11.73 16.40 5.01
C ILE A 118 11.49 15.09 4.27
N GLY A 119 11.49 13.99 5.03
CA GLY A 119 11.05 12.67 4.55
C GLY A 119 9.56 12.47 4.80
N VAL A 120 8.81 12.04 3.77
CA VAL A 120 7.40 11.65 3.90
C VAL A 120 7.25 10.20 3.45
N LEU A 121 6.81 9.34 4.38
CA LEU A 121 6.89 7.90 4.23
C LEU A 121 5.59 7.25 4.70
N ILE A 122 5.18 6.16 4.07
CA ILE A 122 4.14 5.30 4.64
C ILE A 122 4.83 4.42 5.69
N GLY A 123 4.46 4.57 6.96
CA GLY A 123 5.03 3.85 8.11
C GLY A 123 4.55 2.39 8.19
N ILE A 124 4.58 1.68 7.08
CA ILE A 124 4.12 0.31 6.92
C ILE A 124 5.24 -0.49 6.26
N CYS A 125 5.71 -1.53 6.96
CA CYS A 125 6.72 -2.44 6.45
C CYS A 125 6.21 -3.16 5.18
N THR A 126 7.04 -3.18 4.14
CA THR A 126 6.73 -3.78 2.83
C THR A 126 6.67 -5.31 2.87
N HIS A 127 7.09 -5.96 3.96
CA HIS A 127 6.99 -7.40 4.14
C HIS A 127 5.54 -7.84 4.41
N LEU A 128 5.00 -7.50 5.58
CA LEU A 128 3.67 -7.95 6.04
C LEU A 128 2.82 -6.83 6.66
N GLY A 129 3.24 -5.58 6.53
CA GLY A 129 2.42 -4.43 6.91
C GLY A 129 2.51 -3.96 8.36
N CYS A 130 3.43 -4.52 9.17
CA CYS A 130 3.69 -4.02 10.52
C CYS A 130 4.22 -2.57 10.49
N SER A 131 3.94 -1.78 11.53
CA SER A 131 4.60 -0.47 11.68
C SER A 131 6.07 -0.70 12.07
N PRO A 132 7.05 -0.14 11.33
CA PRO A 132 8.44 -0.25 11.73
C PRO A 132 8.70 0.53 13.03
N LEU A 133 9.78 0.18 13.72
CA LEU A 133 10.31 1.00 14.81
C LEU A 133 11.14 2.14 14.22
N PHE A 134 11.02 3.33 14.80
CA PHE A 134 11.84 4.47 14.40
C PHE A 134 13.12 4.50 15.24
N ARG A 135 14.27 4.26 14.59
CA ARG A 135 15.61 4.25 15.19
C ARG A 135 16.57 5.12 14.35
N PRO A 136 16.58 6.44 14.56
CA PRO A 136 17.40 7.37 13.77
C PRO A 136 18.89 7.34 14.14
N GLU A 137 19.24 6.80 15.31
CA GLU A 137 20.63 6.70 15.76
C GLU A 137 21.37 5.57 15.03
N PRO A 138 22.64 5.76 14.63
CA PRO A 138 23.52 4.68 14.19
C PRO A 138 23.69 3.62 15.29
N ASP A 139 23.89 2.37 14.88
CA ASP A 139 24.14 1.23 15.78
C ASP A 139 23.10 1.07 16.90
N ALA A 140 21.86 1.48 16.62
CA ALA A 140 20.78 1.36 17.58
C ALA A 140 20.58 -0.10 18.03
N GLU A 141 20.46 -0.31 19.34
CA GLU A 141 20.24 -1.65 19.89
C GLU A 141 18.84 -2.19 19.54
N GLY A 142 18.77 -3.47 19.18
CA GLY A 142 17.51 -4.17 18.91
C GLY A 142 16.98 -4.07 17.49
N VAL A 143 17.79 -3.61 16.53
CA VAL A 143 17.43 -3.55 15.09
C VAL A 143 17.75 -4.88 14.37
N GLY A 144 18.54 -5.76 14.99
CA GLY A 144 18.84 -7.10 14.47
C GLY A 144 19.79 -7.13 13.27
N VAL A 145 20.45 -6.02 12.97
CA VAL A 145 21.46 -5.89 11.91
C VAL A 145 22.74 -5.29 12.48
N GLU A 146 23.89 -5.79 12.02
CA GLU A 146 25.19 -5.21 12.34
C GLU A 146 25.40 -3.93 11.52
N ASN A 147 26.04 -2.91 12.12
CA ASN A 147 26.32 -1.61 11.49
C ASN A 147 25.06 -0.89 10.99
N TRP A 148 24.07 -0.67 11.86
CA TRP A 148 22.86 0.05 11.50
C TRP A 148 23.21 1.51 11.16
N PRO A 149 22.96 1.98 9.92
CA PRO A 149 23.43 3.30 9.49
C PRO A 149 22.65 4.48 10.09
N GLY A 150 21.58 4.21 10.86
CA GLY A 150 20.72 5.25 11.40
C GLY A 150 19.94 5.94 10.30
N ALA A 151 18.80 5.37 9.94
CA ALA A 151 17.96 5.93 8.88
C ALA A 151 16.49 5.63 9.12
N SER A 152 15.63 6.53 8.65
CA SER A 152 14.20 6.27 8.52
C SER A 152 13.81 5.55 7.22
N LEU A 153 14.79 5.22 6.36
CA LEU A 153 14.78 4.41 5.11
C LEU A 153 16.06 4.81 4.34
N PRO A 154 16.76 3.90 3.61
CA PRO A 154 16.26 2.77 2.84
C PRO A 154 16.49 1.44 3.57
N LEU A 155 15.56 0.49 3.40
CA LEU A 155 15.65 -0.80 4.07
C LEU A 155 16.98 -1.45 3.67
N PRO A 156 17.88 -1.75 4.62
CA PRO A 156 18.99 -2.63 4.32
C PRO A 156 18.41 -3.92 3.73
N ARG A 157 19.11 -4.51 2.77
CA ARG A 157 18.71 -5.75 2.11
C ARG A 157 18.36 -6.82 3.16
N PHE A 158 17.08 -6.95 3.50
CA PHE A 158 16.59 -8.09 4.28
C PHE A 158 16.63 -9.29 3.33
N SER A 159 17.75 -10.01 3.34
CA SER A 159 17.83 -11.35 2.77
C SER A 159 16.81 -12.22 3.49
N LEU A 160 15.82 -12.71 2.75
CA LEU A 160 14.96 -13.81 3.17
C LEU A 160 15.80 -15.08 3.42
#